data_AF-A0A1G3H9Y6-F1
#
_entry.id   AF-A0A1G3H9Y6-F1
#
_cell.length_a   1.000
_cell.length_b   1.000
_cell.length_c   1.000
_cell.angle_alpha   90.00
_cell.angle_beta   90.00
_cell.angle_gamma   90.00
#
_symmetry.space_group_name_H-M   'P 1'
#
loop_
_entity.id
_entity.type
_entity.pdbx_description
1 polymer ?
#
loop_
_entity_poly.entity_id
_entity_poly.type
_entity_poly.pdbx_seq_one_letter_code
_entity_poly.pdbx_strand_id
1 'polypeptide(L)'
;MNKKILIDVIGLELIALVVVVGYKLSPMLLPKADITVQPDPVCNLQREACSVALPSGGNVTLAMGTRPVPLVKPFEVQVATSGFSPARVEVDFSGIEMNMGYNRPELTARGTGSYAAEVTLPVCITGSMDWQATVLIETGSERVAIPYRFTTGESH
;
A
#
# COMPACT_ATOMS: atom_id res chain seq x y z
N MET A 1 -12.89 48.65 24.71
CA MET A 1 -12.40 47.27 24.50
C MET A 1 -10.91 47.24 24.79
N ASN A 2 -10.44 46.35 25.67
CA ASN A 2 -9.06 46.37 26.16
C ASN A 2 -8.12 45.70 25.13
N LYS A 3 -6.97 46.31 24.82
CA LYS A 3 -6.04 45.82 23.78
C LYS A 3 -5.61 44.36 24.01
N LYS A 4 -5.51 43.93 25.26
CA LYS A 4 -5.23 42.53 25.64
C LYS A 4 -6.35 41.57 25.23
N ILE A 5 -7.60 41.92 25.52
CA ILE A 5 -8.78 41.11 25.15
C ILE A 5 -8.86 40.95 23.63
N LEU A 6 -8.54 42.01 22.87
CA LEU A 6 -8.52 41.93 21.41
C LEU A 6 -7.46 40.94 20.89
N ILE A 7 -6.27 40.93 21.49
CA ILE A 7 -5.19 40.00 21.13
C ILE A 7 -5.58 38.56 21.48
N ASP A 8 -6.19 38.34 22.65
CA ASP A 8 -6.61 37.01 23.09
C ASP A 8 -7.69 36.42 22.17
N VAL A 9 -8.67 37.24 21.75
CA VAL A 9 -9.73 36.82 20.82
C VAL A 9 -9.15 36.50 19.44
N ILE A 10 -8.25 37.33 18.90
CA ILE A 10 -7.57 37.05 17.62
C ILE A 10 -6.77 35.75 17.71
N GLY A 11 -6.06 35.53 18.82
CA GLY A 11 -5.32 34.30 19.05
C GLY A 11 -6.23 33.07 19.05
N LEU A 12 -7.37 33.14 19.74
CA LEU A 12 -8.35 32.06 19.80
C LEU A 12 -8.96 31.74 18.42
N GLU A 13 -9.33 32.77 17.65
CA GLU A 13 -9.83 32.65 16.28
C GLU A 13 -8.83 31.95 15.36
N LEU A 14 -7.56 32.35 15.41
CA LEU A 14 -6.51 31.74 14.59
C LEU A 14 -6.28 30.26 14.95
N ILE A 15 -6.29 29.92 16.24
CA ILE A 15 -6.17 28.52 16.69
C ILE A 15 -7.37 27.71 16.18
N ALA A 16 -8.59 28.23 16.32
CA ALA A 16 -9.80 27.57 15.85
C ALA A 16 -9.75 27.34 14.33
N LEU A 17 -9.28 28.33 13.56
CA LEU A 17 -9.09 28.22 12.11
C LEU A 17 -8.11 27.08 11.75
N VAL A 18 -6.94 27.04 12.41
CA VAL A 18 -5.94 25.98 12.16
C VAL A 18 -6.49 24.60 12.48
N VAL A 19 -7.25 24.46 13.58
CA VAL A 19 -7.89 23.19 13.95
C VAL A 19 -8.92 22.77 12.90
N VAL A 20 -9.77 23.68 12.44
CA VAL A 20 -10.80 23.38 11.42
C VAL A 20 -10.16 23.00 10.09
N VAL A 21 -9.16 23.75 9.64
CA VAL A 21 -8.42 23.48 8.40
C VAL A 21 -7.70 22.13 8.51
N GLY A 22 -6.98 21.89 9.62
CA GLY A 22 -6.30 20.62 9.86
C GLY A 22 -7.25 19.43 9.86
N TYR A 23 -8.41 19.56 10.52
CA TYR A 23 -9.45 18.53 10.53
C TYR A 23 -10.03 18.27 9.13
N LYS A 24 -10.27 19.31 8.33
CA LYS A 24 -10.81 19.17 6.98
C LYS A 24 -9.80 18.67 5.95
N LEU A 25 -8.51 19.02 6.08
CA LEU A 25 -7.45 18.57 5.17
C LEU A 25 -6.82 17.22 5.58
N SER A 26 -6.94 16.81 6.85
CA SER A 26 -6.36 15.56 7.34
C SER A 26 -6.74 14.32 6.49
N PRO A 27 -7.98 14.12 6.04
CA PRO A 27 -8.35 12.96 5.22
C PRO A 27 -7.69 12.94 3.84
N MET A 28 -7.39 14.13 3.30
CA MET A 28 -6.75 14.28 2.00
C MET A 28 -5.24 13.99 2.07
N LEU A 29 -4.62 14.31 3.22
CA LEU A 29 -3.20 14.10 3.49
C LEU A 29 -2.89 12.68 4.00
N LEU A 30 -3.84 12.07 4.71
CA LEU A 30 -3.72 10.71 5.28
C LEU A 30 -4.86 9.83 4.76
N PRO A 31 -4.86 9.52 3.45
CA PRO A 31 -5.88 8.65 2.89
C PRO A 31 -5.80 7.27 3.53
N LYS A 32 -6.85 6.88 4.25
CA LYS A 32 -7.00 5.53 4.77
C LYS A 32 -7.57 4.64 3.66
N ALA A 33 -7.23 3.36 3.69
CA ALA A 33 -7.96 2.39 2.88
C ALA A 33 -9.40 2.33 3.40
N ASP A 34 -10.36 2.48 2.50
CA ASP A 34 -11.79 2.38 2.83
C ASP A 34 -12.17 0.93 3.09
N ILE A 35 -11.51 -0.01 2.38
CA ILE A 35 -11.74 -1.44 2.48
C ILE A 35 -10.39 -2.17 2.61
N THR A 36 -10.30 -3.10 3.55
CA THR A 36 -9.19 -4.06 3.63
C THR A 36 -9.72 -5.47 3.39
N VAL A 37 -9.17 -6.17 2.41
CA VAL A 37 -9.54 -7.56 2.09
C VAL A 37 -8.37 -8.45 2.47
N GLN A 38 -8.61 -9.45 3.31
CA GLN A 38 -7.58 -10.40 3.71
C GLN A 38 -7.42 -11.48 2.63
N PRO A 39 -6.18 -11.75 2.16
CA PRO A 39 -5.95 -12.84 1.23
C PRO A 39 -6.08 -14.21 1.90
N ASP A 40 -6.19 -15.25 1.09
CA ASP A 40 -6.16 -16.64 1.58
C ASP A 40 -4.83 -16.92 2.30
N PRO A 41 -4.84 -17.30 3.59
CA PRO A 41 -3.61 -17.57 4.35
C PRO A 41 -2.82 -18.77 3.81
N VAL A 42 -3.42 -19.64 2.99
CA VAL A 42 -2.74 -20.78 2.37
C VAL A 42 -1.92 -20.36 1.16
N CYS A 43 -2.24 -19.23 0.54
CA CYS A 43 -1.55 -18.81 -0.67
C CYS A 43 -0.11 -18.39 -0.39
N ASN A 44 0.83 -18.95 -1.15
CA ASN A 44 2.25 -18.68 -1.00
C ASN A 44 2.82 -17.92 -2.20
N LEU A 45 3.04 -16.61 -2.03
CA LEU A 45 3.64 -15.74 -3.04
C LEU A 45 5.06 -16.15 -3.49
N GLN A 46 5.78 -16.94 -2.70
CA GLN A 46 7.08 -17.49 -3.10
C GLN A 46 6.97 -18.60 -4.13
N ARG A 47 5.76 -19.14 -4.37
CA ARG A 47 5.53 -20.31 -5.24
C ARG A 47 4.56 -19.99 -6.37
N GLU A 48 3.50 -19.26 -6.09
CA GLU A 48 2.42 -18.99 -7.03
C GLU A 48 1.90 -17.54 -6.96
N ALA A 49 0.98 -17.22 -7.86
CA ALA A 49 0.23 -15.97 -7.81
C ALA A 49 -0.97 -16.13 -6.86
N CYS A 50 -1.27 -15.10 -6.08
CA CYS A 50 -2.38 -15.11 -5.12
C CYS A 50 -3.52 -14.23 -5.59
N SER A 51 -4.74 -14.78 -5.60
CA SER A 51 -5.95 -14.09 -6.04
C SER A 51 -6.92 -13.84 -4.89
N VAL A 52 -7.65 -12.73 -4.95
CA VAL A 52 -8.67 -12.32 -3.99
C VAL A 52 -9.85 -11.70 -4.73
N ALA A 53 -11.05 -12.20 -4.42
CA ALA A 53 -12.30 -11.59 -4.86
C ALA A 53 -12.63 -10.36 -3.99
N LEU A 54 -13.01 -9.25 -4.63
CA LEU A 54 -13.41 -8.04 -3.93
C LEU A 54 -14.89 -8.10 -3.50
N PRO A 55 -15.27 -7.53 -2.34
CA PRO A 55 -16.67 -7.47 -1.90
C PRO A 55 -17.60 -6.72 -2.87
N SER A 56 -17.07 -5.70 -3.57
CA SER A 56 -17.78 -4.92 -4.58
C SER A 56 -17.84 -5.60 -5.95
N GLY A 57 -17.26 -6.80 -6.08
CA GLY A 57 -17.14 -7.54 -7.33
C GLY A 57 -15.78 -7.34 -8.00
N GLY A 58 -15.40 -8.31 -8.83
CA GLY A 58 -14.09 -8.36 -9.47
C GLY A 58 -13.06 -9.16 -8.68
N ASN A 59 -11.90 -9.35 -9.29
CA ASN A 59 -10.82 -10.18 -8.75
C ASN A 59 -9.48 -9.47 -8.95
N VAL A 60 -8.62 -9.55 -7.94
CA VAL A 60 -7.27 -9.01 -7.93
C VAL A 60 -6.30 -10.16 -7.73
N THR A 61 -5.26 -10.23 -8.56
CA THR A 61 -4.21 -11.25 -8.47
C THR A 61 -2.86 -10.59 -8.36
N LEU A 62 -2.10 -10.91 -7.32
CA LEU A 62 -0.72 -10.49 -7.13
C LEU A 62 0.23 -11.63 -7.53
N ALA A 63 1.26 -11.30 -8.31
CA ALA A 63 2.32 -12.23 -8.69
C ALA A 63 3.71 -11.59 -8.57
N MET A 64 4.68 -12.39 -8.14
CA MET A 64 6.10 -12.05 -8.20
C MET A 64 6.68 -12.63 -9.49
N GLY A 65 7.31 -11.81 -10.33
CA GLY A 65 7.87 -12.21 -11.63
C GLY A 65 9.01 -13.22 -11.52
N THR A 66 9.74 -13.17 -10.40
CA THR A 66 10.75 -14.18 -10.03
C THR A 66 10.33 -14.83 -8.71
N ARG A 67 10.34 -16.16 -8.68
CA ARG A 67 9.97 -16.99 -7.53
C ARG A 67 11.03 -18.08 -7.31
N PRO A 68 11.59 -18.25 -6.10
CA PRO A 68 11.41 -17.39 -4.92
C PRO A 68 11.91 -15.96 -5.18
N VAL A 69 11.38 -14.99 -4.43
CA VAL A 69 11.74 -13.58 -4.57
C VAL A 69 13.23 -13.41 -4.27
N PRO A 70 14.03 -12.84 -5.19
CA PRO A 70 15.47 -12.77 -5.01
C PRO A 70 15.86 -11.68 -3.99
N LEU A 71 16.93 -11.96 -3.23
CA LEU A 71 17.51 -11.01 -2.29
C LEU A 71 18.38 -9.99 -3.03
N VAL A 72 18.18 -8.69 -2.78
CA VAL A 72 19.02 -7.59 -3.28
C VAL A 72 19.21 -7.61 -4.81
N LYS A 73 18.21 -8.11 -5.53
CA LYS A 73 18.17 -8.08 -7.00
C LYS A 73 16.82 -7.57 -7.46
N PRO A 74 16.79 -6.85 -8.60
CA PRO A 74 15.54 -6.47 -9.22
C PRO A 74 14.69 -7.70 -9.59
N PHE A 75 13.40 -7.60 -9.36
CA PHE A 75 12.38 -8.52 -9.87
C PHE A 75 11.13 -7.72 -10.19
N GLU A 76 10.29 -8.27 -11.07
CA GLU A 76 9.04 -7.64 -11.42
C GLU A 76 7.95 -8.01 -10.41
N VAL A 77 7.14 -7.04 -9.98
CA VAL A 77 5.86 -7.28 -9.31
C VAL A 77 4.74 -7.02 -10.30
N GLN A 78 3.75 -7.91 -10.34
CA GLN A 78 2.62 -7.83 -11.25
C GLN A 78 1.30 -7.89 -10.48
N VAL A 79 0.36 -7.02 -10.84
CA VAL A 79 -1.01 -7.06 -10.35
C VAL A 79 -1.94 -7.17 -11.55
N ALA A 80 -2.77 -8.20 -11.56
CA ALA A 80 -3.85 -8.36 -12.53
C ALA A 80 -5.20 -8.06 -11.86
N THR A 81 -6.06 -7.34 -12.55
CA THR A 81 -7.40 -6.98 -12.11
C THR A 81 -8.42 -7.39 -13.15
N SER A 82 -9.61 -7.79 -12.71
CA SER A 82 -10.72 -8.15 -13.59
C SER A 82 -12.04 -7.73 -12.97
N GLY A 83 -13.02 -7.37 -13.81
CA GLY A 83 -14.32 -6.88 -13.37
C GLY A 83 -14.38 -5.40 -12.99
N PHE A 84 -13.26 -4.68 -13.01
CA PHE A 84 -13.19 -3.24 -12.78
C PHE A 84 -11.89 -2.65 -13.38
N SER A 85 -11.80 -1.31 -13.44
CA SER A 85 -10.60 -0.60 -13.91
C SER A 85 -10.10 0.34 -12.81
N PRO A 86 -8.95 0.06 -12.17
CA PRO A 86 -8.39 0.95 -11.16
C PRO A 86 -7.85 2.24 -11.79
N ALA A 87 -7.94 3.34 -11.05
CA ALA A 87 -7.31 4.62 -11.40
C ALA A 87 -5.82 4.59 -11.07
N ARG A 88 -5.45 3.89 -10.00
CA ARG A 88 -4.08 3.75 -9.52
C ARG A 88 -3.88 2.38 -8.86
N VAL A 89 -2.71 1.79 -9.07
CA VAL A 89 -2.30 0.53 -8.45
C VAL A 89 -0.90 0.71 -7.88
N GLU A 90 -0.73 0.45 -6.59
CA GLU A 90 0.56 0.46 -5.92
C GLU A 90 0.75 -0.86 -5.17
N VAL A 91 2.01 -1.22 -4.89
CA VAL A 91 2.31 -2.29 -3.94
C VAL A 91 3.26 -1.74 -2.90
N ASP A 92 2.81 -1.71 -1.64
CA ASP A 92 3.59 -1.24 -0.49
C ASP A 92 4.28 -2.44 0.17
N PHE A 93 5.62 -2.44 0.15
CA PHE A 93 6.44 -3.45 0.80
C PHE A 93 6.94 -2.94 2.14
N SER A 94 6.59 -3.65 3.22
CA SER A 94 7.04 -3.36 4.57
C SER A 94 7.64 -4.61 5.22
N GLY A 95 8.76 -4.45 5.91
CA GLY A 95 9.28 -5.51 6.78
C GLY A 95 8.40 -5.62 8.02
N ILE A 96 8.05 -6.84 8.42
CA ILE A 96 7.20 -7.09 9.59
C ILE A 96 7.92 -6.70 10.88
N GLU A 97 9.20 -7.05 10.98
CA GLU A 97 10.00 -6.82 12.19
C GLU A 97 10.70 -5.45 12.19
N MET A 98 11.00 -4.92 11.01
CA MET A 98 11.76 -3.67 10.86
C MET A 98 11.27 -2.82 9.69
N ASN A 99 11.25 -1.51 9.89
CA ASN A 99 10.90 -0.55 8.84
C ASN A 99 12.07 -0.42 7.84
N MET A 100 11.83 -0.83 6.60
CA MET A 100 12.82 -0.79 5.51
C MET A 100 12.76 0.51 4.69
N GLY A 101 12.06 1.53 5.20
CA GLY A 101 11.82 2.80 4.51
C GLY A 101 10.60 2.75 3.59
N TYR A 102 10.42 3.81 2.81
CA TYR A 102 9.34 3.91 1.86
C TYR A 102 9.63 3.03 0.63
N ASN A 103 8.87 1.95 0.47
CA ASN A 103 8.96 1.05 -0.67
C ASN A 103 7.58 0.77 -1.25
N ARG A 104 7.02 1.79 -1.90
CA ARG A 104 5.70 1.76 -2.53
C ARG A 104 5.81 2.22 -3.99
N PRO A 105 6.24 1.35 -4.90
CA PRO A 105 6.12 1.60 -6.33
C PRO A 105 4.66 1.71 -6.77
N GLU A 106 4.42 2.67 -7.65
CA GLU A 106 3.22 2.69 -8.49
C GLU A 106 3.43 1.81 -9.72
N LEU A 107 2.47 0.94 -10.00
CA LEU A 107 2.56 -0.02 -11.09
C LEU A 107 2.07 0.60 -12.40
N THR A 108 2.85 0.41 -13.46
CA THR A 108 2.51 0.91 -14.80
C THR A 108 1.58 -0.09 -15.49
N ALA A 109 0.52 0.40 -16.13
CA ALA A 109 -0.36 -0.43 -16.95
C ALA A 109 0.41 -1.02 -18.14
N ARG A 110 0.30 -2.35 -18.34
CA ARG A 110 0.92 -3.11 -19.45
C ARG A 110 -0.08 -3.73 -20.42
N GLY A 111 -1.37 -3.51 -20.19
CA GLY A 111 -2.46 -4.05 -20.97
C GLY A 111 -3.75 -3.94 -20.18
N THR A 112 -4.86 -4.38 -20.76
CA THR A 112 -6.16 -4.35 -20.09
C THR A 112 -6.10 -5.16 -18.79
N GLY A 113 -6.26 -4.48 -17.65
CA GLY A 113 -6.28 -5.10 -16.33
C GLY A 113 -4.91 -5.59 -15.83
N SER A 114 -3.80 -5.33 -16.51
CA SER A 114 -2.46 -5.78 -16.11
C SER A 114 -1.56 -4.61 -15.75
N TYR A 115 -0.92 -4.68 -14.58
CA TYR A 115 -0.06 -3.63 -14.04
C TYR A 115 1.25 -4.24 -13.54
N ALA A 116 2.38 -3.57 -13.74
CA ALA A 116 3.67 -4.06 -13.27
C ALA A 116 4.67 -2.96 -12.93
N ALA A 117 5.62 -3.29 -12.06
CA ALA A 117 6.78 -2.45 -11.72
C ALA A 117 7.99 -3.32 -11.42
N GLU A 118 9.19 -2.78 -11.60
CA GLU A 118 10.42 -3.40 -11.12
C GLU A 118 10.70 -2.97 -9.68
N VAL A 119 11.03 -3.92 -8.81
CA VAL A 119 11.28 -3.72 -7.37
C VAL A 119 12.56 -4.43 -6.97
N THR A 120 13.30 -3.84 -6.04
CA THR A 120 14.38 -4.52 -5.34
C THR A 120 14.08 -4.49 -3.85
N LEU A 121 14.04 -5.67 -3.21
CA LEU A 121 13.91 -5.76 -1.76
C LEU A 121 15.30 -5.79 -1.10
N PRO A 122 15.54 -4.96 -0.07
CA PRO A 122 16.75 -5.05 0.74
C PRO A 122 16.80 -6.36 1.54
N VAL A 123 17.96 -6.68 2.12
CA VAL A 123 18.17 -7.90 2.91
C VAL A 123 18.51 -7.58 4.35
N CYS A 124 18.11 -8.44 5.28
CA CYS A 124 18.54 -8.38 6.68
C CYS A 124 19.97 -8.95 6.83
N ILE A 125 20.70 -8.54 7.87
CA ILE A 125 21.99 -9.14 8.21
C ILE A 125 21.91 -10.65 8.50
N THR A 126 20.72 -11.15 8.86
CA THR A 126 20.45 -12.57 9.12
C THR A 126 20.23 -13.39 7.86
N GLY A 127 20.07 -12.74 6.69
CA GLY A 127 19.81 -13.39 5.41
C GLY A 127 18.36 -13.77 5.13
N SER A 128 17.46 -13.72 6.14
CA SER A 128 16.02 -13.92 5.97
C SER A 128 15.21 -12.70 6.41
N MET A 129 14.00 -12.54 5.86
CA MET A 129 13.10 -11.46 6.27
C MET A 129 11.63 -11.81 5.99
N ASP A 130 10.77 -11.50 6.95
CA ASP A 130 9.32 -11.52 6.81
C ASP A 130 8.81 -10.18 6.27
N TRP A 131 8.08 -10.25 5.17
CA TRP A 131 7.57 -9.12 4.42
C TRP A 131 6.05 -9.11 4.41
N GLN A 132 5.48 -7.90 4.37
CA GLN A 132 4.13 -7.65 3.91
C GLN A 132 4.17 -6.89 2.58
N ALA A 133 3.60 -7.47 1.54
CA ALA A 133 3.25 -6.76 0.30
C ALA A 133 1.77 -6.39 0.36
N THR A 134 1.47 -5.11 0.47
CA THR A 134 0.09 -4.61 0.48
C THR A 134 -0.25 -4.06 -0.90
N VAL A 135 -1.14 -4.74 -1.62
CA VAL A 135 -1.68 -4.20 -2.88
C VAL A 135 -2.66 -3.09 -2.52
N LEU A 136 -2.39 -1.89 -3.01
CA LEU A 136 -3.20 -0.70 -2.81
C LEU A 136 -3.84 -0.34 -4.15
N ILE A 137 -5.16 -0.29 -4.18
CA ILE A 137 -5.93 0.00 -5.38
C ILE A 137 -6.83 1.18 -5.12
N GLU A 138 -6.65 2.24 -5.90
CA GLU A 138 -7.59 3.36 -5.92
C GLU A 138 -8.59 3.13 -7.06
N THR A 139 -9.84 2.96 -6.68
CA THR A 139 -10.99 3.14 -7.57
C THR A 139 -11.53 4.55 -7.30
N GLY A 140 -12.11 5.23 -8.28
CA GLY A 140 -12.48 6.65 -8.12
C GLY A 140 -13.36 6.98 -6.90
N SER A 141 -14.04 5.98 -6.31
CA SER A 141 -14.87 6.10 -5.11
C SER A 141 -14.30 5.43 -3.85
N GLU A 142 -13.34 4.50 -3.98
CA GLU A 142 -12.88 3.67 -2.85
C GLU A 142 -11.40 3.29 -2.98
N ARG A 143 -10.71 3.21 -1.84
CA ARG A 143 -9.37 2.64 -1.71
C ARG A 143 -9.41 1.25 -1.10
N VAL A 144 -8.87 0.28 -1.80
CA VAL A 144 -8.76 -1.11 -1.36
C VAL A 144 -7.33 -1.43 -0.97
N ALA A 145 -7.14 -2.10 0.16
CA ALA A 145 -5.86 -2.66 0.60
C ALA A 145 -5.94 -4.19 0.75
N ILE A 146 -4.95 -4.91 0.22
CA ILE A 146 -4.86 -6.37 0.29
C ILE A 146 -3.46 -6.76 0.80
N PRO A 147 -3.30 -7.05 2.10
CA PRO A 147 -1.99 -7.33 2.70
C PRO A 147 -1.62 -8.81 2.59
N TYR A 148 -0.64 -9.14 1.76
CA TYR A 148 -0.06 -10.48 1.65
C TYR A 148 1.22 -10.58 2.46
N ARG A 149 1.44 -11.73 3.10
CA ARG A 149 2.69 -12.03 3.83
C ARG A 149 3.52 -13.06 3.10
N PHE A 150 4.84 -12.90 3.15
CA PHE A 150 5.79 -13.87 2.61
C PHE A 150 7.16 -13.72 3.28
N THR A 151 7.96 -14.77 3.21
CA THR A 151 9.33 -14.78 3.73
C THR A 151 10.32 -14.89 2.57
N THR A 152 11.41 -14.15 2.64
CA THR A 152 12.55 -14.26 1.72
C THR A 152 13.78 -14.80 2.43
N GLY A 153 14.66 -15.47 1.70
CA GLY A 153 15.95 -15.91 2.24
C GLY A 153 15.91 -17.17 3.11
N GLU A 154 14.80 -17.90 3.14
CA GLU A 154 14.79 -19.28 3.63
C GLU A 154 15.58 -20.17 2.67
N SER A 155 16.56 -20.89 3.21
CA SER A 155 17.25 -21.97 2.49
C SER A 155 16.29 -23.15 2.34
N HIS A 156 15.91 -23.45 1.10
CA HIS A 156 15.24 -24.71 0.74
C HIS A 156 16.22 -25.88 0.72
#